data_AF-A0A4Q3V355-F1
#
_entry.id   AF-A0A4Q3V355-F1
#
_cell.length_a   1.000
_cell.length_b   1.000
_cell.length_c   1.000
_cell.angle_alpha   90.00
_cell.angle_beta   90.00
_cell.angle_gamma   90.00
#
_symmetry.space_group_name_H-M   'P 1'
#
loop_
_entity.id
_entity.type
_entity.pdbx_description
1 polymer ?
#
loop_
_entity_poly.entity_id
_entity_poly.type
_entity_poly.pdbx_seq_one_letter_code
_entity_poly.pdbx_strand_id
1 'polypeptide(L)' 'LIADGTAKGGMIPKLETAMQAVEKGVEASVILDGRKPHALLMELFTEHGAGTLVR' A
#
# COMPACT_ATOMS: atom_id res chain seq x y z
N LEU A 1 5.59 -11.57 0.37
CA LEU A 1 4.29 -11.21 0.98
C LEU A 1 3.18 -12.21 0.66
N ILE A 2 2.80 -12.44 -0.61
CA ILE A 2 1.75 -13.42 -0.93
C ILE A 2 2.32 -14.84 -0.97
N ALA A 3 3.37 -15.07 -1.75
CA ALA A 3 3.95 -16.41 -1.98
C ALA A 3 4.53 -17.07 -0.71
N ASP A 4 5.06 -16.27 0.22
CA ASP A 4 5.59 -16.72 1.52
C ASP A 4 4.52 -16.84 2.62
N GLY A 5 3.26 -16.54 2.32
CA GLY A 5 2.14 -16.66 3.26
C GLY A 5 2.03 -15.55 4.31
N THR A 6 2.82 -14.47 4.20
CA THR A 6 2.77 -13.34 5.14
C THR A 6 1.45 -12.58 5.05
N ALA A 7 0.99 -12.29 3.83
CA ALA A 7 -0.29 -11.66 3.56
C ALA A 7 -1.41 -12.70 3.56
N LYS A 8 -2.48 -12.39 4.29
CA LYS A 8 -3.60 -13.32 4.51
C LYS A 8 -4.94 -12.61 4.29
N GLY A 9 -5.96 -13.39 3.92
CA GLY A 9 -7.33 -12.92 3.77
C GLY A 9 -7.44 -11.70 2.85
N GLY A 10 -8.18 -10.68 3.30
CA GLY A 10 -8.44 -9.47 2.51
C GLY A 10 -7.21 -8.62 2.16
N MET A 11 -6.02 -8.94 2.67
CA MET A 11 -4.79 -8.26 2.24
C MET A 11 -4.30 -8.75 0.86
N ILE A 12 -4.61 -9.99 0.49
CA ILE A 12 -4.23 -10.56 -0.81
C ILE A 12 -4.81 -9.72 -1.98
N PRO A 13 -6.13 -9.49 -2.07
CA PRO A 13 -6.70 -8.71 -3.18
C PRO A 13 -6.24 -7.24 -3.18
N LYS A 14 -5.86 -6.69 -2.01
CA LYS A 14 -5.31 -5.32 -1.91
C LYS A 14 -3.92 -5.23 -2.55
N LEU A 15 -3.06 -6.21 -2.25
CA LEU A 15 -1.73 -6.30 -2.83
C LEU A 15 -1.80 -6.57 -4.34
N GLU A 16 -2.66 -7.50 -4.78
CA GLU A 16 -2.86 -7.79 -6.21
C GLU A 16 -3.31 -6.54 -6.98
N THR A 17 -4.26 -5.78 -6.45
CA THR A 17 -4.74 -4.53 -7.09
C THR A 17 -3.63 -3.48 -7.14
N ALA A 18 -2.86 -3.32 -6.06
CA ALA A 18 -1.75 -2.37 -6.01
C ALA A 18 -0.65 -2.74 -7.02
N MET A 19 -0.30 -4.02 -7.12
CA MET A 19 0.67 -4.53 -8.11
C MET A 19 0.19 -4.29 -9.54
N GLN A 20 -1.06 -4.63 -9.85
CA GLN A 20 -1.63 -4.38 -11.18
C GLN A 20 -1.64 -2.90 -11.58
N ALA A 21 -1.83 -1.99 -10.63
CA ALA A 21 -1.78 -0.55 -10.91
C ALA A 21 -0.37 -0.12 -11.32
N VAL A 22 0.65 -0.58 -10.58
CA VAL A 22 2.05 -0.28 -10.89
C VAL A 22 2.47 -0.90 -12.23
N GLU A 23 2.10 -2.15 -12.49
CA GLU A 23 2.33 -2.84 -13.78
C GLU A 23 1.69 -2.10 -14.98
N LYS A 24 0.60 -1.36 -14.74
CA LYS A 24 -0.09 -0.54 -15.76
C LYS A 24 0.46 0.89 -15.89
N GLY A 25 1.58 1.19 -15.23
CA GLY A 25 2.29 2.46 -15.38
C GLY A 25 2.01 3.50 -14.29
N VAL A 26 1.34 3.13 -13.19
CA VAL A 26 1.30 3.99 -12.01
C VAL A 26 2.67 3.97 -11.33
N GLU A 27 3.21 5.15 -10.99
CA GLU A 27 4.56 5.25 -10.41
C GLU A 27 4.70 4.50 -9.07
N ALA A 28 3.68 4.56 -8.23
CA ALA A 28 3.63 3.85 -6.96
C ALA A 28 2.19 3.74 -6.44
N SER A 29 1.94 2.71 -5.63
CA SER A 29 0.70 2.53 -4.88
C SER A 29 1.00 2.35 -3.40
N VAL A 30 0.21 2.98 -2.53
CA VAL A 30 0.41 2.90 -1.07
C VAL A 30 -0.82 2.34 -0.38
N ILE A 31 -0.63 1.35 0.50
CA ILE A 31 -1.68 0.85 1.40
C ILE A 31 -1.53 1.56 2.76
N LEU A 32 -2.55 2.31 3.17
CA LEU A 32 -2.57 3.13 4.39
C LEU A 32 -3.42 2.53 5.51
N ASP A 33 -3.04 2.79 6.77
CA ASP A 33 -3.92 2.54 7.94
C ASP A 33 -4.90 3.70 8.13
N GLY A 34 -6.11 3.55 7.61
CA GLY A 34 -7.16 4.57 7.68
C GLY A 34 -7.69 4.88 9.09
N ARG A 35 -7.25 4.15 10.12
CA ARG A 35 -7.63 4.43 11.53
C ARG A 35 -6.79 5.55 12.14
N LYS A 36 -5.61 5.84 11.56
CA LYS A 36 -4.75 6.91 12.05
C LYS A 36 -5.28 8.27 11.59
N PRO A 37 -5.41 9.26 12.48
CA PRO A 37 -5.77 10.62 12.10
C PRO A 37 -4.81 11.16 11.04
N HIS A 38 -5.37 11.79 10.01
CA HIS A 38 -4.60 12.43 8.94
C HIS A 38 -3.63 11.49 8.20
N ALA A 39 -3.87 10.17 8.16
CA ALA A 39 -2.99 9.19 7.51
C ALA A 39 -2.57 9.58 6.08
N LEU A 40 -3.49 10.16 5.31
CA LEU A 40 -3.23 10.65 3.95
C LEU A 40 -2.25 11.83 3.91
N LEU A 41 -2.42 12.80 4.81
CA LEU A 41 -1.52 13.97 4.89
C LEU A 41 -0.13 13.54 5.39
N MET A 42 -0.09 12.63 6.37
CA MET A 42 1.17 12.08 6.87
C MET A 42 1.94 11.36 5.77
N GLU A 43 1.27 10.56 4.94
CA GLU A 43 1.91 9.87 3.80
C GLU A 43 2.49 10.87 2.79
N LEU A 44 1.74 11.91 2.44
CA LEU A 44 2.14 12.84 1.38
C LEU A 44 3.18 13.87 1.82
N PHE A 45 3.18 14.25 3.10
CA PHE A 45 3.93 15.41 3.59
C PHE A 45 4.95 15.09 4.69
N THR A 46 5.27 13.80 4.92
CA THR A 46 6.33 13.41 5.87
C THR A 46 7.31 12.43 5.23
N GLU A 47 8.59 12.53 5.59
CA GLU A 47 9.64 11.69 5.00
C GLU A 47 9.51 10.20 5.34
N HIS A 48 8.90 9.87 6.49
CA HIS A 48 8.75 8.48 6.93
C HIS A 48 7.59 7.75 6.24
N GLY A 49 6.61 8.47 5.69
CA GLY A 49 5.35 7.89 5.27
C GLY A 49 4.58 7.20 6.42
N ALA A 50 3.34 6.83 6.19
CA ALA A 50 2.50 6.09 7.14
C ALA A 50 2.03 4.73 6.60
N GLY A 51 2.34 4.41 5.33
CA GLY A 51 1.85 3.23 4.64
C GLY A 51 2.92 2.19 4.26
N THR A 52 2.46 1.19 3.52
CA THR A 52 3.32 0.25 2.79
C THR A 52 3.35 0.65 1.32
N LEU A 53 4.54 0.97 0.83
CA LEU A 53 4.80 1.37 -0.55
C LEU A 53 4.94 0.13 -1.46
N VAL A 54 4.21 0.13 -2.57
CA VAL A 54 4.32 -0.82 -3.68
C VAL A 54 4.83 -0.05 -4.90
N ARG A 55 5.93 -0.52 -5.48
CA ARG A 55 6.64 0.04 -6.64
C ARG A 55 7.16 -1.10 -7.50
#